data_AF-A0A133N6A2-F1
#
_entry.id   AF-A0A133N6A2-F1
#
_cell.length_a   1.000
_cell.length_b   1.000
_cell.length_c   1.000
_cell.angle_alpha   90.00
_cell.angle_beta   90.00
_cell.angle_gamma   90.00
#
_symmetry.space_group_name_H-M   'P 1'
#
loop_
_entity.id
_entity.type
_entity.pdbx_description
1 polymer ?
#
loop_
_entity_poly.entity_id
_entity_poly.type
_entity_poly.pdbx_seq_one_letter_code
_entity_poly.pdbx_strand_id
1 'polypeptide(L)' 'MKATNRVRKPYTKFKAFLIENNIKQTDLAKMLDKSKSALNQNINGTGGDFSMKDLKVIRDKLGIRIDDYFF' A
#
# COMPACT_ATOMS: atom_id res chain seq x y z
N MET A 1 3.45 -1.12 25.15
CA MET A 1 3.42 -0.83 23.69
C MET A 1 2.30 0.19 23.46
N LYS A 2 2.56 1.37 22.86
CA LYS A 2 1.50 2.35 22.58
C LYS A 2 0.53 1.76 21.55
N ALA A 3 -0.77 1.86 21.81
CA ALA A 3 -1.79 1.49 20.83
C ALA A 3 -1.59 2.35 19.56
N THR A 4 -1.41 1.70 18.41
CA THR A 4 -1.33 2.42 17.13
C THR A 4 -2.73 2.84 16.73
N ASN A 5 -2.99 4.15 16.67
CA ASN A 5 -4.26 4.68 16.19
C ASN A 5 -4.41 4.39 14.69
N ARG A 6 -5.21 3.39 14.36
CA ARG A 6 -5.53 3.01 12.98
C ARG A 6 -6.92 3.53 12.61
N VAL A 7 -7.02 4.12 11.43
CA VAL A 7 -8.28 4.53 10.81
C VAL A 7 -8.94 3.35 10.10
N ARG A 8 -8.13 2.41 9.59
CA ARG A 8 -8.62 1.19 8.90
C ARG A 8 -7.71 -0.01 9.13
N LYS A 9 -8.18 -1.20 8.72
CA LYS A 9 -7.36 -2.41 8.73
C LYS A 9 -6.14 -2.23 7.81
N PRO A 10 -4.94 -2.61 8.25
CA PRO A 10 -3.77 -2.63 7.38
C PRO A 10 -3.96 -3.58 6.19
N TYR A 11 -3.39 -3.24 5.04
CA TYR A 11 -3.32 -4.13 3.89
C TYR A 11 -2.17 -5.14 4.06
N THR A 12 -2.31 -6.04 5.05
CA THR A 12 -1.27 -7.02 5.41
C THR A 12 -0.94 -7.98 4.27
N LYS A 13 -1.95 -8.43 3.51
CA LYS A 13 -1.77 -9.28 2.33
C LYS A 13 -0.98 -8.57 1.25
N PHE A 14 -1.28 -7.31 0.96
CA PHE A 14 -0.51 -6.52 0.00
C PHE A 14 0.93 -6.29 0.48
N LYS A 15 1.12 -6.03 1.78
CA LYS A 15 2.45 -5.89 2.37
C LYS A 15 3.28 -7.18 2.22
N ALA A 16 2.67 -8.35 2.43
CA ALA A 16 3.32 -9.64 2.21
C ALA A 16 3.73 -9.83 0.74
N PHE A 17 2.81 -9.54 -0.20
CA PHE A 17 3.11 -9.60 -1.64
C PHE A 17 4.35 -8.77 -2.03
N LEU A 18 4.48 -7.55 -1.51
CA LEU A 18 5.67 -6.71 -1.78
C LEU A 18 6.96 -7.38 -1.31
N ILE A 19 6.93 -8.01 -0.13
CA ILE A 19 8.09 -8.71 0.44
C ILE A 19 8.44 -9.94 -0.41
N GLU A 20 7.45 -10.78 -0.70
CA GLU A 20 7.60 -12.01 -1.48
C GLU A 20 8.14 -11.77 -2.89
N ASN A 21 7.81 -10.61 -3.49
CA ASN A 21 8.24 -10.24 -4.83
C ASN A 21 9.46 -9.30 -4.84
N ASN A 22 10.15 -9.10 -3.71
CA ASN A 22 11.29 -8.19 -3.58
C ASN A 22 11.02 -6.73 -4.04
N ILE A 23 9.76 -6.27 -3.91
CA ILE A 23 9.36 -4.92 -4.27
C ILE A 23 9.60 -4.01 -3.06
N LYS A 24 10.57 -3.10 -3.18
CA LYS A 24 10.84 -2.13 -2.11
C LYS A 24 9.68 -1.13 -2.02
N GLN A 25 9.20 -0.87 -0.82
CA GLN A 25 8.21 0.19 -0.58
C GLN A 25 8.69 1.56 -1.07
N THR A 26 10.00 1.81 -1.10
CA THR A 26 10.55 3.05 -1.65
C THR A 26 10.32 3.19 -3.14
N ASP A 27 10.32 2.07 -3.87
CA ASP A 27 10.11 2.06 -5.31
C ASP A 27 8.62 2.17 -5.61
N LEU A 28 7.78 1.49 -4.83
CA LEU A 28 6.32 1.70 -4.87
C LEU A 28 5.95 3.16 -4.58
N ALA A 29 6.59 3.79 -3.59
CA ALA A 29 6.33 5.20 -3.26
C ALA A 29 6.66 6.11 -4.45
N LYS A 30 7.78 5.88 -5.14
CA LYS A 30 8.15 6.60 -6.37
C LYS A 30 7.14 6.36 -7.50
N MET A 31 6.70 5.11 -7.70
CA MET A 31 5.71 4.76 -8.73
C MET A 31 4.38 5.49 -8.53
N LEU A 32 4.00 5.73 -7.28
CA LEU A 32 2.75 6.40 -6.91
C LEU A 32 2.89 7.91 -6.70
N ASP A 33 4.08 8.47 -6.92
CA ASP A 33 4.39 9.88 -6.62
C ASP A 33 4.02 10.28 -5.18
N LYS A 34 4.40 9.43 -4.22
CA LYS A 34 4.12 9.60 -2.78
C LYS A 34 5.41 9.64 -1.97
N SER A 35 5.35 10.34 -0.84
CA SER A 35 6.36 10.20 0.19
C SER A 35 6.31 8.80 0.82
N LYS A 36 7.43 8.32 1.35
CA LYS A 36 7.48 7.05 2.10
C LYS A 36 6.51 7.05 3.29
N SER A 37 6.33 8.20 3.93
CA SER A 37 5.42 8.36 5.07
C SER A 37 3.97 8.18 4.64
N ALA A 38 3.56 8.85 3.55
CA ALA A 38 2.22 8.71 2.99
C ALA A 38 1.94 7.25 2.60
N LEU A 39 2.86 6.60 1.87
CA LEU A 39 2.72 5.19 1.52
C LEU A 39 2.60 4.28 2.76
N ASN A 40 3.39 4.54 3.80
CA ASN A 40 3.29 3.77 5.04
C ASN A 40 1.96 3.97 5.76
N GLN A 41 1.42 5.19 5.77
CA GLN A 41 0.08 5.43 6.28
C GLN A 41 -0.98 4.73 5.42
N ASN A 42 -0.80 4.69 4.09
CA ASN A 42 -1.65 3.98 3.16
C ASN A 42 -1.67 2.45 3.44
N ILE A 43 -0.51 1.83 3.65
CA ILE A 43 -0.42 0.38 3.87
C ILE A 43 -0.86 0.00 5.29
N ASN A 44 -0.48 0.77 6.30
CA ASN A 44 -0.72 0.43 7.71
C ASN A 44 -2.08 0.92 8.24
N GLY A 45 -2.85 1.63 7.42
CA GLY A 45 -4.17 2.14 7.79
C GLY A 45 -4.15 3.23 8.86
N THR A 46 -3.05 3.98 8.99
CA THR A 46 -2.86 5.01 10.03
C THR A 46 -3.05 6.44 9.53
N GLY A 47 -3.49 6.62 8.28
CA GLY A 47 -3.76 7.92 7.67
C GLY A 47 -4.61 7.75 6.42
N GLY A 48 -4.36 8.58 5.39
CA GLY A 48 -5.10 8.52 4.12
C GLY A 48 -5.07 7.14 3.45
N ASP A 49 -5.99 6.91 2.52
CA ASP A 49 -6.09 5.66 1.75
C ASP A 49 -5.56 5.77 0.32
N PHE A 50 -5.35 4.63 -0.33
CA PHE A 50 -5.03 4.59 -1.74
C PHE A 50 -6.22 5.14 -2.53
N SER A 51 -5.95 6.10 -3.41
CA SER A 51 -6.94 6.58 -4.36
C SER A 51 -7.16 5.57 -5.48
N MET A 52 -8.26 5.69 -6.23
CA MET A 52 -8.49 4.85 -7.42
C MET A 52 -7.38 5.02 -8.47
N LYS A 53 -6.75 6.20 -8.55
CA LYS A 53 -5.57 6.43 -9.40
C LYS A 53 -4.37 5.60 -8.92
N ASP A 54 -4.14 5.54 -7.61
CA ASP A 54 -3.07 4.73 -7.03
C ASP A 54 -3.30 3.23 -7.32
N LEU A 55 -4.53 2.75 -7.08
CA LEU A 55 -4.89 1.34 -7.34
C LEU A 55 -4.74 0.98 -8.82
N LYS A 56 -5.10 1.91 -9.73
CA LYS A 56 -4.87 1.72 -11.17
C LYS A 56 -3.37 1.56 -11.49
N VAL A 57 -2.51 2.42 -10.94
CA VAL A 57 -1.06 2.31 -11.15
C VAL A 57 -0.51 1.01 -10.56
N ILE A 58 -0.95 0.61 -9.36
CA ILE A 58 -0.56 -0.66 -8.73
C ILE A 58 -0.93 -1.85 -9.63
N ARG A 59 -2.18 -1.90 -10.11
CA ARG A 59 -2.64 -2.93 -11.05
C ARG A 59 -1.78 -2.96 -12.30
N ASP A 60 -1.60 -1.81 -12.94
CA ASP A 60 -0.94 -1.71 -14.24
C ASP A 60 0.58 -2.00 -14.14
N LYS A 61 1.22 -1.70 -13.00
CA LYS A 61 2.66 -1.92 -12.79
C LYS A 61 2.99 -3.28 -12.19
N LEU A 62 2.13 -3.83 -11.34
CA LEU A 62 2.38 -5.09 -10.63
C LEU A 62 1.62 -6.28 -11.24
N GLY A 63 0.68 -6.04 -12.17
CA GLY A 63 -0.06 -7.10 -12.84
C GLY A 63 -1.03 -7.87 -11.94
N ILE A 64 -1.46 -7.27 -10.83
CA ILE A 64 -2.32 -7.90 -9.83
C ILE A 64 -3.78 -7.47 -9.95
N ARG A 65 -4.72 -8.32 -9.52
CA ARG A 65 -6.12 -7.93 -9.30
C ARG A 65 -6.24 -7.17 -7.99
N ILE A 66 -6.86 -6.00 -7.99
CA ILE A 66 -6.96 -5.13 -6.80
C ILE A 66 -7.83 -5.75 -5.71
N ASP A 67 -8.92 -6.42 -6.09
CA ASP A 67 -9.86 -7.06 -5.16
C ASP A 67 -9.21 -8.14 -4.30
N ASP A 68 -8.13 -8.77 -4.79
CA ASP A 68 -7.42 -9.78 -4.01
C ASP A 68 -6.69 -9.18 -2.79
N TYR A 69 -6.52 -7.86 -2.72
CA TYR A 69 -5.65 -7.20 -1.73
C TYR A 69 -6.28 -6.03 -0.98
N PHE A 70 -7.24 -5.31 -1.57
CA PHE A 70 -7.71 -4.01 -1.07
C PHE A 70 -9.19 -3.98 -0.63
N PHE A 71 -9.98 -5.01 -0.92
CA PHE A 71 -11.41 -5.10 -0.58
C PHE A 71 -11.73 -6.34 0.27
#